data_AF-A0A955JVQ9-F1
#
_entry.id   AF-A0A955JVQ9-F1
#
_cell.length_a   1.000
_cell.length_b   1.000
_cell.length_c   1.000
_cell.angle_alpha   90.00
_cell.angle_beta   90.00
_cell.angle_gamma   90.00
#
_symmetry.space_group_name_H-M   'P 1'
#
loop_
_entity.id
_entity.type
_entity.pdbx_description
1 polymer ?
#
loop_
_entity_poly.entity_id
_entity_poly.type
_entity_poly.pdbx_seq_one_letter_code
_entity_poly.pdbx_strand_id
1 'polypeptide(L)'
;MIEILTRFAAACQPRGSGLFGLPTWYKYLPGQEGTEPISGNIVCTPIMEGINDIWLVVAAIVEILLRVAMLAAIFFVIAGGVMYMSSQGAPDKTEKAKNTIINALIGLFIAIAATTLVSFIAGRFS
;
A
#
# COMPACT_ATOMS: atom_id res chain seq x y z
N MET A 1 31.84 20.57 -18.67
CA MET A 1 31.40 21.36 -17.49
C MET A 1 30.08 22.05 -17.86
N ILE A 2 28.94 21.34 -17.81
CA ILE A 2 27.54 21.87 -17.86
C ILE A 2 26.53 20.72 -17.69
N GLU A 3 26.87 19.47 -18.01
CA GLU A 3 25.97 18.28 -17.92
C GLU A 3 25.83 17.64 -16.52
N ILE A 4 26.53 18.13 -15.49
CA ILE A 4 26.53 17.51 -14.14
C ILE A 4 25.48 18.14 -13.22
N LEU A 5 24.95 19.31 -13.56
CA LEU A 5 23.98 20.04 -12.73
C LEU A 5 22.51 19.69 -13.03
N THR A 6 22.22 19.04 -14.17
CA THR A 6 20.86 18.63 -14.53
C THR A 6 20.40 17.32 -13.86
N ARG A 7 21.28 16.61 -13.16
CA ARG A 7 20.92 15.39 -12.39
C ARG A 7 20.55 15.65 -10.92
N PHE A 8 20.58 16.92 -10.49
CA PHE A 8 20.18 17.33 -9.14
C PHE A 8 18.85 18.10 -9.09
N ALA A 9 18.05 18.08 -10.17
CA ALA A 9 16.61 18.29 -10.01
C ALA A 9 16.06 17.08 -9.24
N ALA A 10 16.21 17.12 -7.92
CA ALA A 10 15.54 16.19 -7.04
C ALA A 10 14.05 16.34 -7.33
N ALA A 11 13.45 15.36 -8.02
CA ALA A 11 12.02 15.34 -8.25
C ALA A 11 11.34 15.65 -6.92
N CYS A 12 10.59 16.74 -6.92
CA CYS A 12 10.01 17.31 -5.71
C CYS A 12 8.99 16.31 -5.16
N GLN A 13 9.35 15.51 -4.14
CA GLN A 13 8.46 14.49 -3.59
C GLN A 13 7.36 15.18 -2.77
N PRO A 14 6.07 15.07 -3.16
CA PRO A 14 5.00 15.68 -2.38
C PRO A 14 4.98 15.04 -0.99
N ARG A 15 5.19 15.85 0.06
CA ARG A 15 5.06 15.41 1.46
C ARG A 15 3.59 15.15 1.77
N GLY A 16 3.11 13.97 1.39
CA GLY A 16 1.81 13.45 1.82
C GLY A 16 1.88 13.07 3.30
N SER A 17 1.39 13.93 4.18
CA SER A 17 1.06 13.56 5.56
C SER A 17 -0.22 12.72 5.52
N GLY A 18 -0.06 11.43 5.22
CA GLY A 18 -1.20 10.52 5.14
C GLY A 18 -1.89 10.34 6.50
N LEU A 19 -3.20 10.12 6.42
CA LEU A 19 -4.07 9.95 7.58
C LEU A 19 -3.64 8.69 8.38
N PHE A 20 -3.55 8.80 9.71
CA PHE A 20 -3.13 7.71 10.61
C PHE A 20 -1.75 7.09 10.29
N GLY A 21 -0.81 7.86 9.72
CA GLY A 21 0.53 7.36 9.38
C GLY A 21 0.53 6.35 8.22
N LEU A 22 -0.58 6.21 7.51
CA LEU A 22 -0.67 5.43 6.28
C LEU A 22 -0.03 6.23 5.14
N PRO A 23 0.77 5.61 4.27
CA PRO A 23 1.29 6.27 3.08
C PRO A 23 0.12 6.67 2.16
N THR A 24 0.27 7.76 1.40
CA THR A 24 -0.74 8.14 0.39
C THR A 24 -0.56 7.31 -0.89
N TRP A 25 -1.63 7.17 -1.67
CA TRP A 25 -1.61 6.42 -2.94
C TRP A 25 -0.66 7.01 -3.99
N TYR A 26 -0.32 8.30 -3.87
CA TYR A 26 0.58 9.03 -4.77
C TYR A 26 2.00 9.19 -4.22
N LYS A 27 2.34 8.50 -3.11
CA LYS A 27 3.62 8.66 -2.39
C LYS A 27 4.85 8.43 -3.27
N TYR A 28 4.77 7.60 -4.30
CA TYR A 28 5.90 7.25 -5.17
C TYR A 28 5.87 7.94 -6.54
N LEU A 29 4.94 8.85 -6.80
CA LEU A 29 4.85 9.56 -8.08
C LEU A 29 5.88 10.70 -8.17
N PRO A 30 6.45 10.96 -9.36
CA PRO A 30 7.25 12.15 -9.60
C PRO A 30 6.36 13.41 -9.53
N GLY A 31 6.85 14.44 -8.86
CA GLY A 31 6.18 15.74 -8.76
C GLY A 31 6.78 16.76 -9.72
N GLN A 32 5.93 17.58 -10.35
CA GLN A 32 6.36 18.80 -11.06
C GLN A 32 6.29 19.99 -10.12
N GLU A 33 7.25 20.90 -10.28
CA GLU A 33 7.33 22.14 -9.51
C GLU A 33 6.38 23.17 -10.11
N GLY A 34 5.35 23.55 -9.34
CA GLY A 34 4.50 24.70 -9.61
C GLY A 34 4.81 25.84 -8.66
N THR A 35 4.91 27.07 -9.17
CA THR A 35 4.97 28.27 -8.34
C THR A 35 3.56 28.82 -8.16
N GLU A 36 3.07 28.87 -6.92
CA GLU A 36 1.83 29.60 -6.63
C GLU A 36 2.10 31.12 -6.77
N PRO A 37 1.25 31.88 -7.49
CA PRO A 37 1.54 33.28 -7.84
C PRO A 37 1.51 34.26 -6.65
N ILE A 38 1.11 33.81 -5.45
CA ILE A 38 0.81 34.70 -4.31
C ILE A 38 1.74 34.47 -3.12
N SER A 39 2.35 33.29 -2.96
CA SER A 39 3.21 32.98 -1.79
C SER A 39 4.67 32.70 -2.14
N GLY A 40 5.03 32.50 -3.41
CA GLY A 40 6.40 32.17 -3.80
C GLY A 40 6.90 30.82 -3.26
N ASN A 41 6.00 29.97 -2.75
CA ASN A 41 6.33 28.64 -2.25
C ASN A 41 6.32 27.65 -3.41
N ILE A 42 7.29 26.74 -3.44
CA ILE A 42 7.36 25.63 -4.40
C ILE A 42 6.31 24.59 -3.96
N VAL A 43 5.29 24.38 -4.79
CA VAL A 43 4.27 23.35 -4.58
C VAL A 43 4.55 22.19 -5.51
N CYS A 44 4.58 20.99 -4.93
CA CYS A 44 4.81 19.75 -5.66
C CYS A 44 3.45 19.10 -5.98
N THR A 45 3.06 19.09 -7.24
CA THR A 45 1.87 18.36 -7.69
C THR A 45 2.29 17.07 -8.40
N PRO A 46 1.69 15.91 -8.06
CA PRO A 46 2.02 14.67 -8.74
C PRO A 46 1.52 14.71 -10.18
N ILE A 47 2.36 14.25 -11.12
CA ILE A 47 1.98 14.05 -12.52
C ILE A 47 2.23 12.59 -12.93
N MET A 48 1.62 12.18 -14.03
CA MET A 48 1.82 10.87 -14.64
C MET A 48 2.53 11.11 -15.98
N GLU A 49 3.82 10.80 -16.07
CA GLU A 49 4.65 11.04 -17.26
C GLU A 49 4.85 9.75 -18.08
N GLY A 50 4.73 8.57 -17.46
CA GLY A 50 4.88 7.29 -18.17
C GLY A 50 4.20 6.08 -17.53
N ILE A 51 4.28 4.93 -18.21
CA ILE A 51 3.69 3.64 -17.76
C ILE A 51 4.34 3.16 -16.45
N ASN A 52 5.60 3.52 -16.21
CA ASN A 52 6.31 3.22 -14.97
C ASN A 52 5.69 3.92 -13.74
N ASP A 53 4.93 5.00 -13.92
CA ASP A 53 4.24 5.69 -12.82
C ASP A 53 3.05 4.90 -12.30
N ILE A 54 2.38 4.13 -13.18
CA ILE A 54 1.31 3.21 -12.79
C ILE A 54 1.86 2.17 -11.81
N TRP A 55 3.07 1.68 -12.08
CA TRP A 55 3.75 0.72 -11.22
C TRP A 55 4.03 1.29 -9.83
N LEU A 56 4.51 2.54 -9.76
CA LEU A 56 4.79 3.26 -8.51
C LEU A 56 3.52 3.46 -7.68
N VAL A 57 2.39 3.77 -8.31
CA VAL A 57 1.09 3.87 -7.64
C VAL A 57 0.63 2.52 -7.07
N VAL A 58 0.79 1.44 -7.84
CA VAL A 58 0.40 0.11 -7.36
C VAL A 58 1.27 -0.31 -6.18
N ALA A 59 2.58 -0.04 -6.20
CA ALA A 59 3.46 -0.29 -5.06
C ALA A 59 3.02 0.50 -3.81
N ALA A 60 2.60 1.76 -3.97
CA ALA A 60 2.04 2.56 -2.87
C ALA A 60 0.78 1.92 -2.28
N ILE A 61 -0.15 1.49 -3.13
CA ILE A 61 -1.40 0.85 -2.72
C ILE A 61 -1.15 -0.47 -1.99
N VAL A 62 -0.21 -1.28 -2.48
CA VAL A 62 0.20 -2.53 -1.81
C VAL A 62 0.75 -2.24 -0.41
N GLU A 63 1.58 -1.21 -0.25
CA GLU A 63 2.09 -0.83 1.08
C GLU A 63 0.95 -0.42 2.03
N ILE A 64 -0.07 0.29 1.53
CA ILE A 64 -1.27 0.64 2.30
C ILE A 64 -2.04 -0.63 2.70
N LEU A 65 -2.30 -1.53 1.74
CA LEU A 65 -3.01 -2.79 1.97
C LEU A 65 -2.28 -3.67 2.99
N LEU A 66 -0.96 -3.79 2.92
CA LEU A 66 -0.17 -4.55 3.89
C LEU A 66 -0.28 -3.94 5.29
N ARG A 67 -0.21 -2.62 5.44
CA ARG A 67 -0.39 -1.96 6.75
C ARG A 67 -1.80 -2.21 7.32
N VAL A 68 -2.84 -2.12 6.50
CA VAL A 68 -4.22 -2.40 6.90
C VAL A 68 -4.42 -3.88 7.24
N ALA A 69 -3.84 -4.78 6.44
CA ALA A 69 -3.90 -6.23 6.66
C ALA A 69 -3.26 -6.63 7.99
N MET A 70 -2.14 -5.99 8.38
CA MET A 70 -1.51 -6.22 9.68
C MET A 70 -2.45 -5.85 10.84
N LEU A 71 -3.12 -4.70 10.76
CA LEU A 71 -4.11 -4.28 11.75
C LEU A 71 -5.32 -5.23 11.79
N ALA A 72 -5.83 -5.62 10.62
CA ALA A 72 -6.94 -6.55 10.51
C ALA A 72 -6.59 -7.95 11.06
N ALA A 73 -5.39 -8.45 10.78
CA ALA A 73 -4.92 -9.74 11.28
C ALA A 73 -4.92 -9.80 12.81
N ILE A 74 -4.42 -8.74 13.47
CA ILE A 74 -4.44 -8.64 14.93
C ILE A 74 -5.89 -8.69 15.45
N PHE A 75 -6.81 -7.96 14.80
CA PHE A 75 -8.22 -7.96 15.18
C PHE A 75 -8.88 -9.35 15.04
N PHE A 76 -8.68 -10.03 13.91
CA PHE A 76 -9.25 -11.36 13.68
C PHE A 76 -8.67 -12.44 14.60
N VAL A 77 -7.38 -12.36 14.94
CA VAL A 77 -6.76 -13.29 15.89
C VAL A 77 -7.38 -13.14 17.28
N ILE A 78 -7.61 -11.91 17.74
CA ILE A 78 -8.25 -11.66 19.04
C ILE A 78 -9.71 -12.15 19.02
N ALA A 79 -10.49 -11.76 18.01
CA ALA A 79 -11.90 -12.16 17.90
C ALA A 79 -12.05 -13.69 17.77
N GLY A 80 -11.23 -14.32 16.93
CA GLY A 80 -11.21 -15.77 16.73
C GLY A 80 -10.72 -16.53 17.97
N GLY A 81 -9.73 -16.00 18.68
CA GLY A 81 -9.23 -16.57 19.93
C GLY A 81 -10.30 -16.58 21.03
N VAL A 82 -11.01 -15.47 21.22
CA VAL A 82 -12.11 -15.38 22.19
C VAL A 82 -13.26 -16.33 21.81
N MET A 83 -13.63 -16.40 20.53
CA MET A 83 -14.69 -17.29 20.06
C MET A 83 -14.32 -18.77 20.21
N TYR A 84 -13.05 -19.12 19.97
CA TYR A 84 -12.54 -20.48 20.16
C TYR A 84 -12.58 -20.89 21.64
N MET A 85 -12.11 -20.01 22.55
CA MET A 85 -12.14 -20.25 23.99
C MET A 85 -13.58 -20.35 24.53
N SER A 86 -14.52 -19.57 24.00
CA SER A 86 -15.93 -19.56 24.43
C SER A 86 -16.76 -20.73 23.89
N SER A 87 -16.27 -21.48 22.90
CA SER A 87 -17.08 -22.48 22.19
C SER A 87 -17.41 -23.77 22.99
N GLN A 88 -16.90 -23.93 24.22
CA GLN A 88 -17.28 -24.97 25.21
C GLN A 88 -17.42 -26.41 24.65
N GLY A 89 -16.79 -26.75 23.52
CA GLY A 89 -16.87 -28.07 22.89
C GLY A 89 -18.05 -28.30 21.93
N ALA A 90 -18.83 -27.28 21.55
CA ALA A 90 -19.84 -27.42 20.49
C ALA A 90 -19.14 -27.55 19.11
N PRO A 91 -19.32 -28.66 18.38
CA PRO A 91 -18.61 -28.91 17.12
C PRO A 91 -18.95 -27.86 16.05
N ASP A 92 -20.21 -27.43 16.00
CA ASP A 92 -20.74 -26.49 15.01
C ASP A 92 -20.09 -25.08 15.14
N LYS A 93 -19.88 -24.59 16.37
CA LYS A 93 -19.17 -23.32 16.60
C LYS A 93 -17.68 -23.42 16.32
N THR A 94 -17.09 -24.58 16.58
CA THR A 94 -15.67 -24.85 16.34
C THR A 94 -15.37 -24.91 14.84
N GLU A 95 -16.26 -25.54 14.05
CA GLU A 95 -16.14 -25.61 12.60
C GLU A 95 -16.30 -24.23 11.95
N LYS A 96 -17.27 -23.43 12.41
CA LYS A 96 -17.47 -22.06 11.91
C LYS A 96 -16.28 -21.15 12.20
N ALA A 97 -15.65 -21.29 13.37
CA ALA A 97 -14.43 -20.57 13.72
C ALA A 97 -13.25 -20.96 12.82
N LYS A 98 -13.06 -22.27 12.55
CA LYS A 98 -12.03 -22.76 11.62
C LYS A 98 -12.22 -22.24 10.21
N ASN A 99 -13.44 -22.29 9.68
CA ASN A 99 -13.75 -21.78 8.34
C ASN A 99 -13.49 -20.28 8.22
N THR A 100 -13.77 -19.51 9.29
CA THR A 100 -13.47 -18.08 9.34
C THR A 100 -11.96 -17.81 9.27
N ILE A 101 -11.15 -18.58 10.02
CA ILE A 101 -9.69 -18.48 9.99
C ILE A 101 -9.13 -18.86 8.63
N ILE A 102 -9.61 -19.96 8.03
CA ILE A 102 -9.18 -20.42 6.69
C ILE A 102 -9.50 -19.35 5.63
N ASN A 103 -10.70 -18.77 5.67
CA ASN A 103 -11.08 -17.71 4.72
C ASN A 103 -10.22 -16.45 4.88
N ALA A 104 -9.88 -16.06 6.11
CA ALA A 104 -8.96 -14.96 6.36
C ALA A 104 -7.55 -15.24 5.80
N LEU A 105 -7.05 -16.48 5.95
CA LEU A 105 -5.77 -16.90 5.39
C LEU A 105 -5.77 -16.92 3.85
N ILE A 106 -6.86 -17.33 3.22
CA ILE A 106 -7.00 -17.30 1.75
C ILE A 106 -6.90 -15.86 1.24
N GLY A 107 -7.58 -14.90 1.90
CA GLY A 107 -7.47 -13.48 1.54
C GLY A 107 -6.04 -12.94 1.64
N LEU A 108 -5.32 -13.31 2.70
CA LEU A 108 -3.90 -12.94 2.87
C LEU A 108 -3.03 -13.56 1.77
N PHE A 109 -3.25 -14.84 1.46
CA PHE A 109 -2.49 -15.53 0.42
C PHE A 109 -2.70 -14.89 -0.96
N ILE A 110 -3.93 -14.54 -1.31
CA ILE A 110 -4.25 -13.83 -2.55
C ILE A 110 -3.55 -12.47 -2.60
N ALA A 111 -3.52 -11.72 -1.49
CA ALA A 111 -2.82 -10.45 -1.44
C ALA A 111 -1.31 -10.62 -1.72
N ILE A 112 -0.66 -11.63 -1.14
CA ILE A 112 0.75 -11.95 -1.40
C ILE A 112 0.96 -12.42 -2.85
N ALA A 113 0.07 -13.25 -3.39
CA ALA A 113 0.14 -13.71 -4.78
C ALA A 113 -0.08 -12.57 -5.78
N ALA A 114 -0.90 -11.57 -5.43
CA ALA A 114 -1.10 -10.40 -6.26
C ALA A 114 0.20 -9.58 -6.38
N THR A 115 0.95 -9.38 -5.29
CA THR A 115 2.19 -8.58 -5.36
C THR A 115 3.26 -9.20 -6.26
N THR A 116 3.37 -10.54 -6.26
CA THR A 116 4.32 -11.26 -7.13
C THR A 116 3.92 -11.18 -8.61
N LEU A 117 2.63 -11.38 -8.91
CA LEU A 117 2.08 -11.21 -10.27
C LEU A 117 2.30 -9.79 -10.81
N VAL A 118 2.00 -8.81 -9.99
CA VAL A 118 2.16 -7.38 -10.28
C VAL A 118 3.64 -7.16 -10.60
N SER A 119 4.57 -7.66 -9.77
CA SER A 119 6.02 -7.45 -9.94
C SER A 119 6.58 -8.14 -11.18
N PHE A 120 6.02 -9.29 -11.53
CA PHE A 120 6.36 -10.02 -12.74
C PHE A 120 5.96 -9.27 -14.01
N ILE A 121 4.77 -8.65 -14.01
CA ILE A 121 4.32 -7.82 -15.15
C ILE A 121 5.19 -6.57 -15.27
N ALA A 122 5.55 -5.93 -14.15
CA ALA A 122 6.42 -4.75 -14.13
C ALA A 122 7.81 -5.00 -14.69
N GLY A 123 8.44 -6.10 -14.28
CA GLY A 123 9.78 -6.49 -14.75
C GLY A 123 9.83 -6.83 -16.24
N ARG A 124 8.68 -7.05 -16.89
CA ARG A 124 8.58 -7.33 -18.33
C ARG A 124 8.52 -6.05 -19.18
N PHE A 125 8.21 -4.89 -18.61
CA PHE A 125 8.08 -3.63 -19.35
C PHE A 125 9.21 -2.61 -19.07
N SER A 126 10.26 -3.02 -18.34
CA SER A 126 11.51 -2.26 -18.19
C SER A 126 12.52 -2.57 -19.29
#